data_AF-A0A2J6PT51-F1
#
_entry.id   AF-A0A2J6PT51-F1
#
_cell.length_a   1.000
_cell.length_b   1.000
_cell.length_c   1.000
_cell.angle_alpha   90.00
_cell.angle_beta   90.00
_cell.angle_gamma   90.00
#
_symmetry.space_group_name_H-M   'P 1'
#
loop_
_entity.id
_entity.type
_entity.pdbx_description
1 polymer ?
#
loop_
_entity_poly.entity_id
_entity_poly.type
_entity_poly.pdbx_seq_one_letter_code
_entity_poly.pdbx_strand_id
1 'polypeptide(L)'
;MIKLLLVPLLFTGVSSAVPICPIQYQSRTLSPYQWFNIFTLCLTPLAVHIAGGVPSPIILSGQKPHWTNRLALFNPISILWRYYTILDRRIRWSSSWNGTVLAASNAIFWREDHWDGSEEMIGESSHFLPHIPTATRVNILSVSSLTSVIVAVQGISAAVYVQSGANTADSSVFFQPLALFGLYRLPSAIRLSNEVVYTESRSSEKLECNGPVFGVRSWRGVLYRCWWVGSATVLMLWAIYESAGDGSCACIIVSSLAQRIFYCGLLVSLMGIHTFYIVKGKSTTTIIPCAGDTWYKLFTCVVILAAIASIILSSLEMMITECGRDFSLYTTCAIKEEWCYQQSAG
;
A
#
# COMPACT_ATOMS: atom_id res chain seq x y z
N MET A 1 9.85 -5.85 22.35
CA MET A 1 9.34 -5.42 21.03
C MET A 1 10.43 -5.08 20.00
N ILE A 2 11.72 -5.00 20.35
CA ILE A 2 12.84 -4.75 19.40
C ILE A 2 13.24 -5.97 18.55
N LYS A 3 12.62 -7.14 18.73
CA LYS A 3 12.96 -8.36 17.95
C LYS A 3 12.39 -8.40 16.52
N LEU A 4 11.53 -7.46 16.12
CA LEU A 4 10.97 -7.43 14.76
C LEU A 4 11.86 -6.73 13.72
N LEU A 5 12.97 -6.11 14.15
CA LEU A 5 13.95 -5.45 13.26
C LEU A 5 15.00 -6.42 12.67
N LEU A 6 14.91 -7.72 12.96
CA LEU A 6 15.84 -8.77 12.47
C LEU A 6 15.34 -9.51 11.22
N VAL A 7 14.46 -8.89 10.43
CA VAL A 7 14.07 -9.43 9.11
C VAL A 7 15.25 -9.47 8.10
N PRO A 8 16.29 -8.61 8.15
CA PRO A 8 17.43 -8.74 7.23
C PRO A 8 18.23 -10.05 7.41
N LEU A 9 18.09 -10.75 8.55
CA LEU A 9 18.86 -11.98 8.84
C LEU A 9 18.23 -13.27 8.31
N LEU A 10 16.99 -13.23 7.79
CA LEU A 10 16.35 -14.42 7.20
C LEU A 10 16.97 -14.83 5.84
N PHE A 11 17.89 -14.02 5.29
CA PHE A 11 18.62 -14.33 4.06
C PHE A 11 19.92 -15.14 4.27
N THR A 12 20.24 -15.54 5.52
CA THR A 12 21.50 -16.23 5.84
C THR A 12 21.57 -17.71 5.41
N GLY A 13 20.52 -18.25 4.80
CA GLY A 13 20.41 -19.67 4.43
C GLY A 13 20.66 -20.02 2.95
N VAL A 14 20.87 -19.05 2.05
CA VAL A 14 21.10 -19.35 0.62
C VAL A 14 22.60 -19.53 0.36
N SER A 15 23.02 -20.80 0.33
CA SER A 15 24.41 -21.28 0.35
C SER A 15 25.18 -21.14 -0.99
N SER A 16 24.88 -20.12 -1.79
CA SER A 16 25.76 -19.67 -2.88
C SER A 16 25.49 -18.19 -3.10
N ALA A 17 26.38 -17.34 -2.58
CA ALA A 17 26.27 -15.90 -2.73
C ALA A 17 26.36 -15.57 -4.23
N VAL A 18 25.22 -15.31 -4.87
CA VAL A 18 25.19 -14.75 -6.22
C VAL A 18 25.91 -13.41 -6.15
N PRO A 19 26.99 -13.20 -6.93
CA PRO A 19 27.79 -11.98 -6.80
C PRO A 19 26.95 -10.76 -7.20
N ILE A 20 27.23 -9.62 -6.58
CA ILE A 20 26.56 -8.36 -6.88
C ILE A 20 27.32 -7.69 -8.03
N CYS A 21 26.62 -7.30 -9.10
CA CYS A 21 27.26 -6.58 -10.20
C CYS A 21 27.73 -5.19 -9.71
N PRO A 22 28.88 -4.68 -10.18
CA PRO A 22 29.30 -3.32 -9.83
C PRO A 22 28.29 -2.29 -10.34
N ILE A 23 28.09 -1.20 -9.59
CA ILE A 23 27.18 -0.11 -9.96
C ILE A 23 27.67 0.49 -11.29
N GLN A 24 26.79 0.53 -12.28
CA GLN A 24 27.08 1.13 -13.59
C GLN A 24 26.37 2.46 -13.70
N TYR A 25 27.14 3.56 -13.71
CA TYR A 25 26.56 4.90 -13.88
C TYR A 25 26.27 5.19 -15.36
N GLN A 26 25.01 5.01 -15.76
CA GLN A 26 24.60 5.06 -17.18
C GLN A 26 23.58 6.16 -17.50
N SER A 27 23.13 6.89 -16.48
CA SER A 27 22.04 7.86 -16.57
C SER A 27 22.35 9.14 -17.38
N ARG A 28 23.55 9.25 -17.98
CA ARG A 28 24.04 10.47 -18.67
C ARG A 28 23.36 10.75 -20.00
N THR A 29 22.75 9.74 -20.61
CA THR A 29 22.16 9.83 -21.96
C THR A 29 20.71 10.31 -21.97
N LEU A 30 20.12 10.49 -20.78
CA LEU A 30 18.72 10.87 -20.62
C LEU A 30 18.51 12.39 -20.75
N SER A 31 17.62 12.79 -21.66
CA SER A 31 17.13 14.17 -21.72
C SER A 31 16.25 14.52 -20.52
N PRO A 32 16.12 15.80 -20.14
CA PRO A 32 15.23 16.22 -19.05
C PRO A 32 13.78 15.75 -19.22
N TYR A 33 13.26 15.75 -20.45
CA TYR A 33 11.90 15.27 -20.75
C TYR A 33 11.72 13.78 -20.42
N GLN A 34 12.71 12.94 -20.76
CA GLN A 34 12.68 11.52 -20.44
C GLN A 34 12.68 11.29 -18.93
N TRP A 35 13.49 12.05 -18.18
CA TRP A 35 13.46 12.01 -16.72
C TRP A 35 12.08 12.32 -16.14
N PHE A 36 11.43 13.38 -16.62
CA PHE A 36 10.08 13.73 -16.15
C PHE A 36 9.07 12.62 -16.45
N ASN A 37 9.14 11.99 -17.63
CA ASN A 37 8.27 10.85 -17.96
C ASN A 37 8.51 9.65 -17.04
N ILE A 38 9.78 9.27 -16.82
CA ILE A 38 10.16 8.16 -15.95
C ILE A 38 9.68 8.41 -14.51
N PHE A 39 9.94 9.59 -13.95
CA PHE A 39 9.48 9.92 -12.61
C PHE A 39 7.95 10.00 -12.52
N THR A 40 7.28 10.47 -13.56
CA THR A 40 5.81 10.48 -13.60
C THR A 40 5.27 9.05 -13.56
N LEU A 41 5.77 8.16 -14.41
CA LEU A 41 5.36 6.75 -14.43
C LEU A 41 5.66 6.05 -13.11
N CYS A 42 6.86 6.26 -12.57
CA CYS A 42 7.30 5.73 -11.28
C CYS A 42 6.35 6.18 -10.15
N LEU A 43 6.10 7.48 -10.00
CA LEU A 43 5.36 8.04 -8.87
C LEU A 43 3.85 7.87 -9.00
N THR A 44 3.33 7.61 -10.20
CA THR A 44 1.88 7.54 -10.45
C THR A 44 1.17 6.49 -9.58
N PRO A 45 1.62 5.22 -9.49
CA PRO A 45 1.03 4.25 -8.56
C PRO A 45 1.01 4.72 -7.11
N LEU A 46 2.11 5.31 -6.63
CA LEU A 46 2.21 5.82 -5.25
C LEU A 46 1.21 6.96 -5.01
N ALA A 47 1.15 7.93 -5.93
CA ALA A 47 0.28 9.09 -5.82
C ALA A 47 -1.20 8.68 -5.79
N VAL A 48 -1.60 7.76 -6.68
CA VAL A 48 -2.97 7.23 -6.72
C VAL A 48 -3.30 6.46 -5.45
N HIS A 49 -2.36 5.65 -4.93
CA HIS A 49 -2.55 4.94 -3.66
C HIS A 49 -2.74 5.88 -2.47
N ILE A 50 -1.95 6.96 -2.40
CA ILE A 50 -2.07 7.97 -1.36
C ILE A 50 -3.40 8.72 -1.50
N ALA A 51 -3.71 9.23 -2.69
CA ALA A 51 -4.93 10.01 -2.95
C ALA A 51 -6.21 9.19 -2.69
N GLY A 52 -6.20 7.91 -3.07
CA GLY A 52 -7.33 7.02 -2.80
C GLY A 52 -7.37 6.49 -1.37
N GLY A 53 -6.20 6.28 -0.76
CA GLY A 53 -6.04 5.53 0.47
C GLY A 53 -6.09 6.38 1.74
N VAL A 54 -5.57 7.60 1.70
CA VAL A 54 -5.49 8.49 2.87
C VAL A 54 -6.80 9.30 2.98
N PRO A 55 -7.59 9.12 4.04
CA PRO A 55 -8.78 9.93 4.26
C PRO A 55 -8.41 11.35 4.70
N SER A 56 -9.29 12.30 4.36
CA SER A 56 -9.22 13.65 4.90
C SER A 56 -9.44 13.63 6.42
N PRO A 57 -8.53 14.20 7.22
CA PRO A 57 -8.66 14.18 8.67
C PRO A 57 -9.73 15.15 9.15
N ILE A 58 -10.59 14.69 10.05
CA ILE A 58 -11.60 15.51 10.72
C ILE A 58 -11.07 15.87 12.10
N ILE A 59 -10.90 17.17 12.33
CA ILE A 59 -10.29 17.67 13.56
C ILE A 59 -11.43 18.00 14.53
N LEU A 60 -11.60 17.17 15.56
CA LEU A 60 -12.63 17.38 16.59
C LEU A 60 -12.06 18.15 17.79
N SER A 61 -10.75 18.12 17.99
CA SER A 61 -10.07 18.93 19.01
C SER A 61 -9.71 20.31 18.49
N GLY A 62 -9.68 21.32 19.36
CA GLY A 62 -9.17 22.66 18.99
C GLY A 62 -7.69 22.66 18.55
N GLN A 63 -6.94 21.58 18.77
CA GLN A 63 -5.55 21.43 18.34
C GLN A 63 -5.43 20.60 17.07
N LYS A 64 -4.64 21.09 16.10
CA LYS A 64 -4.33 20.38 14.86
C LYS A 64 -3.27 19.30 15.11
N PRO A 65 -3.35 18.12 14.46
CA PRO A 65 -2.32 17.11 14.57
C PRO A 65 -0.99 17.64 14.04
N HIS A 66 0.07 17.42 14.81
CA HIS A 66 1.44 17.63 14.33
C HIS A 66 1.71 16.81 13.06
N TRP A 67 2.55 17.31 12.16
CA TRP A 67 2.79 16.68 10.86
C TRP A 67 3.32 15.24 10.98
N THR A 68 4.12 14.95 12.02
CA THR A 68 4.64 13.59 12.29
C THR A 68 3.52 12.59 12.62
N ASN A 69 2.40 13.06 13.18
CA ASN A 69 1.24 12.20 13.45
C ASN A 69 0.50 11.86 12.14
N ARG A 70 0.55 12.74 11.13
CA ARG A 70 -0.04 12.47 9.83
C ARG A 70 0.78 11.48 9.02
N LEU A 71 2.11 11.44 9.22
CA LEU A 71 3.03 10.61 8.44
C LEU A 71 2.63 9.13 8.44
N ALA A 72 2.20 8.61 9.58
CA ALA A 72 1.76 7.22 9.72
C ALA A 72 0.59 6.85 8.81
N LEU A 73 -0.26 7.82 8.43
CA LEU A 73 -1.40 7.59 7.53
C LEU A 73 -0.98 7.36 6.09
N PHE A 74 0.17 7.91 5.67
CA PHE A 74 0.73 7.76 4.33
C PHE A 74 1.48 6.44 4.13
N ASN A 75 1.69 5.67 5.20
CA ASN A 75 2.33 4.37 5.10
C ASN A 75 1.44 3.40 4.30
N PRO A 76 1.95 2.70 3.26
CA PRO A 76 1.19 1.72 2.49
C PRO A 76 0.50 0.65 3.36
N ILE A 77 1.12 0.25 4.48
CA ILE A 77 0.54 -0.69 5.44
C ILE A 77 -0.71 -0.11 6.10
N SER A 78 -0.66 1.16 6.53
CA SER A 78 -1.84 1.86 7.08
C SER A 78 -2.97 1.99 6.06
N ILE A 79 -2.63 2.28 4.80
CA ILE A 79 -3.61 2.37 3.70
C ILE A 79 -4.28 1.01 3.47
N LEU A 80 -3.51 -0.08 3.41
CA LEU A 80 -4.06 -1.43 3.27
C LEU A 80 -4.88 -1.85 4.50
N TRP A 81 -4.50 -1.43 5.70
CA TRP A 81 -5.27 -1.65 6.92
C TRP A 81 -6.66 -1.04 6.82
N ARG A 82 -6.77 0.16 6.25
CA ARG A 82 -8.06 0.81 6.00
C ARG A 82 -8.93 0.00 5.04
N TYR A 83 -8.37 -0.50 3.93
CA TYR A 83 -9.12 -1.35 2.99
C TYR A 83 -9.64 -2.62 3.67
N TYR A 84 -8.77 -3.26 4.45
CA TYR A 84 -9.11 -4.45 5.21
C TYR A 84 -10.27 -4.20 6.18
N THR A 85 -10.14 -3.18 7.03
CA THR A 85 -11.07 -2.90 8.13
C THR A 85 -12.43 -2.40 7.67
N ILE A 86 -12.52 -1.61 6.61
CA ILE A 86 -13.80 -1.18 6.04
C ILE A 86 -14.63 -2.38 5.57
N LEU A 87 -13.99 -3.35 4.91
CA LEU A 87 -14.68 -4.55 4.49
C LEU A 87 -14.99 -5.50 5.67
N ASP A 88 -14.07 -5.69 6.62
CA ASP A 88 -14.34 -6.47 7.85
C ASP A 88 -15.56 -5.91 8.60
N ARG A 89 -15.62 -4.58 8.77
CA ARG A 89 -16.77 -3.87 9.35
C ARG A 89 -18.04 -4.13 8.57
N ARG A 90 -18.03 -3.98 7.24
CA ARG A 90 -19.23 -4.24 6.44
C ARG A 90 -19.76 -5.65 6.65
N ILE A 91 -18.87 -6.64 6.68
CA ILE A 91 -19.23 -8.04 6.89
C ILE A 91 -19.86 -8.22 8.29
N ARG A 92 -19.32 -7.55 9.31
CA ARG A 92 -19.84 -7.57 10.69
C ARG A 92 -21.08 -6.70 10.95
N TRP A 93 -21.36 -5.73 10.08
CA TRP A 93 -22.51 -4.83 10.20
C TRP A 93 -23.53 -5.12 9.09
N SER A 94 -23.65 -6.38 8.65
CA SER A 94 -24.36 -6.69 7.41
C SER A 94 -25.82 -6.20 7.40
N SER A 95 -26.51 -6.28 8.54
CA SER A 95 -27.90 -5.88 8.75
C SER A 95 -28.10 -4.40 9.08
N SER A 96 -27.08 -3.72 9.62
CA SER A 96 -27.21 -2.36 10.17
C SER A 96 -26.38 -1.31 9.42
N TRP A 97 -25.82 -1.69 8.27
CA TRP A 97 -25.03 -0.79 7.44
C TRP A 97 -25.91 0.25 6.74
N ASN A 98 -25.82 1.49 7.22
CA ASN A 98 -26.53 2.65 6.68
C ASN A 98 -25.52 3.75 6.25
N GLY A 99 -26.02 4.89 5.77
CA GLY A 99 -25.20 6.02 5.33
C GLY A 99 -24.29 6.59 6.44
N THR A 100 -24.76 6.60 7.69
CA THR A 100 -23.98 7.05 8.85
C THR A 100 -22.81 6.12 9.15
N VAL A 101 -23.04 4.80 9.15
CA VAL A 101 -21.98 3.79 9.34
C VAL A 101 -20.96 3.85 8.21
N LEU A 102 -21.42 4.03 6.96
CA LEU A 102 -20.57 4.22 5.80
C LEU A 102 -19.70 5.47 5.96
N ALA A 103 -20.30 6.61 6.31
CA ALA A 103 -19.63 7.88 6.54
C ALA A 103 -18.56 7.77 7.63
N ALA A 104 -18.92 7.22 8.79
CA ALA A 104 -18.01 7.13 9.94
C ALA A 104 -16.87 6.12 9.70
N SER A 105 -17.15 5.01 9.02
CA SER A 105 -16.11 4.03 8.67
C SER A 105 -15.09 4.54 7.66
N ASN A 106 -15.43 5.59 6.91
CA ASN A 106 -14.54 6.19 5.94
C ASN A 106 -13.79 7.41 6.47
N ALA A 107 -14.25 7.96 7.59
CA ALA A 107 -13.65 9.08 8.28
C ALA A 107 -12.49 8.64 9.19
N ILE A 108 -11.58 9.57 9.45
CA ILE A 108 -10.64 9.49 10.55
C ILE A 108 -10.78 10.75 11.38
N PHE A 109 -10.82 10.59 12.69
CA PHE A 109 -11.03 11.69 13.62
C PHE A 109 -9.74 11.94 14.39
N TRP A 110 -9.37 13.21 14.51
CA TRP A 110 -8.31 13.65 15.42
C TRP A 110 -8.97 14.16 16.69
N ARG A 111 -8.75 13.45 17.80
CA ARG A 111 -9.29 13.77 19.13
C ARG A 111 -8.13 13.97 20.08
N GLU A 112 -8.17 15.10 20.80
CA GLU A 112 -7.19 15.51 21.80
C GLU A 112 -5.75 15.46 21.24
N ASP A 113 -5.13 14.30 21.26
CA ASP A 113 -3.76 14.02 20.83
C ASP A 113 -3.59 12.72 20.00
N HIS A 114 -4.68 12.06 19.59
CA HIS A 114 -4.62 10.79 18.88
C HIS A 114 -5.61 10.67 17.72
N TRP A 115 -5.31 9.72 16.85
CA TRP A 115 -6.18 9.30 15.76
C TRP A 115 -7.20 8.29 16.27
N ASP A 116 -8.48 8.59 16.08
CA ASP A 116 -9.59 7.70 16.40
C ASP A 116 -10.37 7.37 15.12
N GLY A 117 -10.48 6.09 14.85
CA GLY A 117 -11.32 5.53 13.79
C GLY A 117 -12.07 4.32 14.30
N SER A 118 -12.31 4.23 15.61
CA SER A 118 -12.96 3.11 16.31
C SER A 118 -14.43 2.90 15.91
N GLU A 119 -15.09 1.86 16.42
CA GLU A 119 -16.53 1.65 16.14
C GLU A 119 -17.39 2.55 17.03
N GLU A 120 -16.89 2.90 18.21
CA GLU A 120 -17.47 3.84 19.15
C GLU A 120 -17.65 5.21 18.50
N MET A 121 -16.68 5.63 17.68
CA MET A 121 -16.77 6.86 16.88
C MET A 121 -17.95 6.88 15.92
N ILE A 122 -18.51 5.74 15.51
CA ILE A 122 -19.64 5.72 14.56
C ILE A 122 -20.89 6.36 15.17
N GLY A 123 -21.15 6.10 16.45
CA GLY A 123 -22.26 6.71 17.18
C GLY A 123 -21.98 8.17 17.53
N GLU A 124 -20.75 8.48 17.94
CA GLU A 124 -20.40 9.85 18.35
C GLU A 124 -20.29 10.81 17.17
N SER A 125 -19.82 10.33 16.01
CA SER A 125 -19.58 11.16 14.83
C SER A 125 -20.87 11.64 14.16
N SER A 126 -22.02 11.00 14.41
CA SER A 126 -23.29 11.37 13.78
C SER A 126 -23.69 12.82 14.08
N HIS A 127 -23.28 13.35 15.24
CA HIS A 127 -23.52 14.74 15.61
C HIS A 127 -22.73 15.75 14.77
N PHE A 128 -21.71 15.33 14.06
CA PHE A 128 -20.86 16.22 13.25
C PHE A 128 -21.18 16.09 11.75
N LEU A 129 -22.24 15.34 11.41
CA LEU A 129 -22.62 15.06 10.04
C LEU A 129 -23.72 16.04 9.60
N PRO A 130 -23.44 16.98 8.69
CA PRO A 130 -24.44 17.97 8.25
C PRO A 130 -25.55 17.35 7.40
N HIS A 131 -25.21 16.30 6.63
CA HIS A 131 -26.14 15.59 5.78
C HIS A 131 -25.81 14.10 5.80
N ILE A 132 -26.80 13.28 6.11
CA ILE A 132 -26.65 11.82 6.09
C ILE A 132 -26.69 11.36 4.64
N PRO A 133 -25.65 10.65 4.14
CA PRO A 133 -25.72 10.04 2.83
C PRO A 133 -26.94 9.13 2.73
N THR A 134 -27.81 9.38 1.75
CA THR A 134 -28.98 8.51 1.49
C THR A 134 -28.55 7.14 0.95
N ALA A 135 -27.40 7.08 0.28
CA ALA A 135 -26.84 5.87 -0.26
C ALA A 135 -26.00 5.09 0.76
N THR A 136 -26.12 3.77 0.73
CA THR A 136 -25.28 2.83 1.51
C THR A 136 -24.03 2.37 0.76
N ARG A 137 -23.81 2.94 -0.44
CA ARG A 137 -22.72 2.63 -1.37
C ARG A 137 -22.19 3.92 -1.98
N VAL A 138 -20.95 3.88 -2.43
CA VAL A 138 -20.32 4.96 -3.20
C VAL A 138 -21.04 5.10 -4.55
N ASN A 139 -21.23 6.34 -5.01
CA ASN A 139 -21.79 6.59 -6.34
C ASN A 139 -20.80 6.10 -7.41
N ILE A 140 -21.28 5.45 -8.47
CA ILE A 140 -20.41 4.94 -9.55
C ILE A 140 -19.68 6.11 -10.24
N LEU A 141 -20.33 7.26 -10.35
CA LEU A 141 -19.76 8.48 -10.95
C LEU A 141 -19.15 9.39 -9.89
N SER A 142 -18.21 8.84 -9.11
CA SER A 142 -17.55 9.56 -8.02
C SER A 142 -16.03 9.50 -8.13
N VAL A 143 -15.33 10.44 -7.47
CA VAL A 143 -13.86 10.46 -7.43
C VAL A 143 -13.32 9.18 -6.79
N SER A 144 -14.01 8.67 -5.77
CA SER A 144 -13.64 7.43 -5.08
C SER A 144 -13.79 6.19 -5.99
N SER A 145 -14.84 6.16 -6.82
CA SER A 145 -15.06 5.12 -7.83
C SER A 145 -14.02 5.18 -8.95
N LEU A 146 -13.77 6.38 -9.51
CA LEU A 146 -12.72 6.60 -10.51
C LEU A 146 -11.34 6.16 -9.99
N THR A 147 -11.01 6.54 -8.76
CA THR A 147 -9.74 6.13 -8.13
C THR A 147 -9.64 4.61 -8.03
N SER A 148 -10.74 3.94 -7.68
CA SER A 148 -10.76 2.47 -7.60
C SER A 148 -10.58 1.81 -8.97
N VAL A 149 -11.13 2.39 -10.04
CA VAL A 149 -10.89 1.92 -11.42
C VAL A 149 -9.42 2.10 -11.81
N ILE A 150 -8.82 3.27 -11.55
CA ILE A 150 -7.41 3.53 -11.85
C ILE A 150 -6.50 2.54 -11.11
N VAL A 151 -6.73 2.36 -9.80
CA VAL A 151 -5.97 1.40 -8.99
C VAL A 151 -6.14 -0.03 -9.51
N ALA A 152 -7.33 -0.41 -9.95
CA ALA A 152 -7.58 -1.74 -10.51
C ALA A 152 -6.81 -1.96 -11.81
N VAL A 153 -6.85 -1.00 -12.73
CA VAL A 153 -6.13 -1.06 -14.01
C VAL A 153 -4.63 -1.13 -13.77
N GLN A 154 -4.09 -0.30 -12.87
CA GLN A 154 -2.67 -0.33 -12.50
C GLN A 154 -2.28 -1.67 -11.87
N GLY A 155 -3.11 -2.22 -10.97
CA GLY A 155 -2.86 -3.51 -10.34
C GLY A 155 -2.92 -4.69 -11.31
N ILE A 156 -3.83 -4.67 -12.29
CA ILE A 156 -3.88 -5.68 -13.36
C ILE A 156 -2.63 -5.57 -14.24
N SER A 157 -2.26 -4.36 -14.65
CA SER A 157 -1.02 -4.10 -15.41
C SER A 157 0.21 -4.62 -14.65
N ALA A 158 0.27 -4.40 -13.34
CA ALA A 158 1.33 -4.94 -12.48
C ALA A 158 1.34 -6.47 -12.42
N ALA A 159 0.17 -7.11 -12.31
CA ALA A 159 0.08 -8.56 -12.31
C ALA A 159 0.55 -9.17 -13.63
N VAL A 160 0.14 -8.61 -14.77
CA VAL A 160 0.59 -9.04 -16.11
C VAL A 160 2.09 -8.85 -16.27
N TYR A 161 2.62 -7.71 -15.81
CA TYR A 161 4.06 -7.42 -15.85
C TYR A 161 4.89 -8.42 -15.02
N VAL A 162 4.42 -8.79 -13.83
CA VAL A 162 5.09 -9.82 -13.02
C VAL A 162 4.99 -11.20 -13.69
N GLN A 163 3.83 -11.54 -14.25
CA GLN A 163 3.61 -12.84 -14.90
C GLN A 163 4.46 -13.03 -16.16
N SER A 164 4.79 -11.95 -16.89
CA SER A 164 5.65 -12.02 -18.07
C SER A 164 7.14 -12.20 -17.75
N GLY A 165 7.53 -12.24 -16.46
CA GLY A 165 8.93 -12.35 -16.05
C GLY A 165 9.74 -11.09 -16.38
N ALA A 166 9.08 -9.94 -16.54
CA ALA A 166 9.74 -8.69 -16.90
C ALA A 166 10.71 -8.22 -15.81
N ASN A 167 11.79 -7.57 -16.25
CA ASN A 167 12.89 -7.20 -15.36
C ASN A 167 12.48 -6.07 -14.40
N THR A 168 12.34 -6.39 -13.11
CA THR A 168 11.88 -5.45 -12.08
C THR A 168 12.88 -4.35 -11.73
N ALA A 169 14.05 -4.28 -12.39
CA ALA A 169 15.09 -3.28 -12.12
C ALA A 169 14.79 -1.88 -12.71
N ASP A 170 13.74 -1.76 -13.53
CA ASP A 170 13.36 -0.48 -14.17
C ASP A 170 12.72 0.50 -13.16
N SER A 171 13.28 1.71 -13.09
CA SER A 171 12.83 2.77 -12.20
C SER A 171 11.39 3.21 -12.49
N SER A 172 10.95 3.11 -13.76
CA SER A 172 9.60 3.50 -14.18
C SER A 172 8.52 2.60 -13.58
N VAL A 173 8.90 1.36 -13.22
CA VAL A 173 8.04 0.36 -12.59
C VAL A 173 8.40 0.13 -11.11
N PHE A 174 9.20 1.01 -10.49
CA PHE A 174 9.61 0.84 -9.10
C PHE A 174 8.40 0.67 -8.17
N PHE A 175 7.33 1.46 -8.33
CA PHE A 175 6.08 1.35 -7.55
C PHE A 175 5.04 0.37 -8.12
N GLN A 176 5.39 -0.45 -9.11
CA GLN A 176 4.49 -1.45 -9.69
C GLN A 176 4.04 -2.53 -8.68
N PRO A 177 4.89 -3.02 -7.74
CA PRO A 177 4.40 -3.92 -6.69
C PRO A 177 3.39 -3.25 -5.75
N LEU A 178 3.50 -1.93 -5.54
CA LEU A 178 2.49 -1.17 -4.80
C LEU A 178 1.16 -1.13 -5.58
N ALA A 179 1.20 -0.95 -6.90
CA ALA A 179 0.01 -1.05 -7.76
C ALA A 179 -0.67 -2.42 -7.64
N LEU A 180 0.09 -3.52 -7.55
CA LEU A 180 -0.44 -4.85 -7.29
C LEU A 180 -1.18 -4.93 -5.95
N PHE A 181 -0.65 -4.30 -4.89
CA PHE A 181 -1.36 -4.17 -3.61
C PHE A 181 -2.65 -3.35 -3.74
N GLY A 182 -2.74 -2.51 -4.76
CA GLY A 182 -3.96 -1.78 -5.14
C GLY A 182 -5.16 -2.69 -5.35
N LEU A 183 -4.96 -3.93 -5.79
CA LEU A 183 -6.05 -4.89 -5.97
C LEU A 183 -6.76 -5.24 -4.66
N TYR A 184 -6.08 -5.13 -3.50
CA TYR A 184 -6.73 -5.28 -2.19
C TYR A 184 -7.76 -4.19 -1.88
N ARG A 185 -7.78 -3.10 -2.65
CA ARG A 185 -8.82 -2.07 -2.57
C ARG A 185 -10.16 -2.59 -3.11
N LEU A 186 -10.16 -3.44 -4.14
CA LEU A 186 -11.35 -3.85 -4.89
C LEU A 186 -12.48 -4.40 -4.01
N PRO A 187 -12.23 -5.31 -3.05
CA PRO A 187 -13.29 -5.84 -2.19
C PRO A 187 -14.00 -4.75 -1.36
N SER A 188 -13.28 -3.67 -1.05
CA SER A 188 -13.80 -2.52 -0.29
C SER A 188 -14.33 -1.37 -1.16
N ALA A 189 -14.02 -1.35 -2.46
CA ALA A 189 -14.19 -0.18 -3.35
C ALA A 189 -15.62 0.39 -3.37
N ILE A 190 -16.65 -0.47 -3.42
CA ILE A 190 -18.07 -0.07 -3.42
C ILE A 190 -18.47 0.72 -2.15
N ARG A 191 -17.65 0.64 -1.10
CA ARG A 191 -17.93 1.17 0.25
C ARG A 191 -16.81 2.08 0.76
N LEU A 192 -15.77 2.29 -0.04
CA LEU A 192 -14.63 3.12 0.29
C LEU A 192 -14.86 4.51 -0.33
N SER A 193 -15.23 5.46 0.51
CA SER A 193 -15.53 6.84 0.11
C SER A 193 -14.56 7.81 0.78
N ASN A 194 -14.15 8.84 0.05
CA ASN A 194 -13.46 10.00 0.64
C ASN A 194 -14.31 11.28 0.54
N GLU A 195 -15.59 11.17 0.15
CA GLU A 195 -16.43 12.31 -0.23
C GLU A 195 -17.32 12.83 0.91
N VAL A 196 -17.38 12.11 2.03
CA VAL A 196 -18.22 12.53 3.15
C VAL A 196 -17.53 13.64 3.93
N VAL A 197 -18.22 14.78 4.03
CA VAL A 197 -17.75 15.96 4.75
C VAL A 197 -18.39 16.01 6.13
N TYR A 198 -17.58 16.29 7.14
CA TYR A 198 -18.03 16.56 8.51
C TYR A 198 -17.87 18.04 8.83
N THR A 199 -18.77 18.56 9.66
CA THR A 199 -18.71 19.93 10.16
C THR A 199 -18.22 19.95 11.59
N GLU A 200 -17.49 21.01 11.96
CA GLU A 200 -17.07 21.21 13.35
C GLU A 200 -18.27 21.51 14.27
N SER A 201 -19.35 22.09 13.72
CA SER A 201 -20.56 22.37 14.48
C SER A 201 -21.35 21.10 14.77
N ARG A 202 -21.61 20.87 16.07
CA ARG A 202 -22.44 19.78 16.56
C ARG A 202 -23.90 20.03 16.22
N SER A 203 -24.54 19.12 15.50
CA SER A 203 -26.00 19.08 15.33
C SER A 203 -26.67 18.56 16.62
N SER A 204 -27.81 19.15 16.96
CA SER A 204 -28.58 18.75 18.15
C SER A 204 -29.31 17.42 17.98
N GLU A 205 -29.45 16.92 16.76
CA GLU A 205 -30.16 15.67 16.48
C GLU A 205 -29.25 14.47 16.73
N LYS A 206 -29.64 13.63 17.70
CA LYS A 206 -28.96 12.37 18.00
C LYS A 206 -29.57 11.27 17.14
N LEU A 207 -28.83 10.76 16.17
CA LEU A 207 -29.20 9.51 15.52
C LEU A 207 -28.72 8.33 16.36
N GLU A 208 -29.67 7.55 16.87
CA GLU A 208 -29.35 6.27 17.50
C GLU A 208 -29.00 5.23 16.44
N CYS A 209 -27.71 4.89 16.35
CA CYS A 209 -27.26 3.71 15.61
C CYS A 209 -27.49 2.44 16.43
N ASN A 210 -28.76 2.10 16.71
CA ASN A 210 -29.13 0.88 17.42
C ASN A 210 -29.20 -0.28 16.44
N GLY A 211 -28.05 -0.89 16.13
CA GLY A 211 -27.96 -2.07 15.29
C GLY A 211 -27.20 -3.19 16.00
N PRO A 212 -27.63 -4.46 15.91
CA PRO A 212 -26.83 -5.56 16.41
C PRO A 212 -25.51 -5.62 15.64
N VAL A 213 -24.41 -5.33 16.33
CA VAL A 213 -23.05 -5.53 15.80
C VAL A 213 -22.75 -7.02 15.89
N PHE A 214 -22.53 -7.69 14.75
CA PHE A 214 -22.05 -9.07 14.82
C PHE A 214 -20.70 -9.05 15.53
N GLY A 215 -20.58 -9.89 16.57
CA GLY A 215 -19.36 -10.00 17.34
C GLY A 215 -18.16 -10.33 16.44
N VAL A 216 -16.97 -9.98 16.92
CA VAL A 216 -15.68 -10.21 16.25
C VAL A 216 -15.48 -11.67 15.81
N ARG A 217 -16.24 -12.62 16.39
CA ARG A 217 -16.20 -14.06 16.10
C ARG A 217 -17.22 -14.55 15.05
N SER A 218 -17.84 -13.67 14.28
CA SER A 218 -18.74 -14.12 13.21
C SER A 218 -17.98 -14.96 12.18
N TRP A 219 -18.56 -16.08 11.73
CA TRP A 219 -17.91 -17.00 10.79
C TRP A 219 -17.52 -16.30 9.47
N ARG A 220 -18.33 -15.34 9.01
CA ARG A 220 -18.05 -14.53 7.82
C ARG A 220 -16.82 -13.65 8.01
N GLY A 221 -16.68 -13.02 9.17
CA GLY A 221 -15.51 -12.22 9.53
C GLY A 221 -14.25 -13.07 9.64
N VAL A 222 -14.35 -14.26 10.25
CA VAL A 222 -13.24 -15.22 10.32
C VAL A 222 -12.79 -15.65 8.93
N LEU A 223 -13.73 -16.03 8.05
CA LEU A 223 -13.41 -16.43 6.66
C LEU A 223 -12.67 -15.30 5.91
N TYR A 224 -13.16 -14.06 6.03
CA TYR A 224 -12.52 -12.91 5.40
C TYR A 224 -11.11 -12.64 5.93
N ARG A 225 -10.90 -12.76 7.25
CA ARG A 225 -9.58 -12.62 7.87
C ARG A 225 -8.61 -13.69 7.42
N CYS A 226 -9.07 -14.95 7.35
CA CYS A 226 -8.28 -16.05 6.82
C CYS A 226 -7.91 -15.80 5.35
N TRP A 227 -8.84 -15.32 4.53
CA TRP A 227 -8.55 -14.94 3.14
C TRP A 227 -7.51 -13.82 3.06
N TRP A 228 -7.66 -12.74 3.85
CA TRP A 228 -6.73 -11.60 3.86
C TRP A 228 -5.31 -12.01 4.27
N VAL A 229 -5.18 -12.73 5.37
CA VAL A 229 -3.89 -13.21 5.89
C VAL A 229 -3.29 -14.24 4.92
N GLY A 230 -4.11 -15.14 4.37
CA GLY A 230 -3.69 -16.15 3.40
C GLY A 230 -3.14 -15.55 2.12
N SER A 231 -3.86 -14.61 1.50
CA SER A 231 -3.40 -13.95 0.26
C SER A 231 -2.14 -13.11 0.48
N ALA A 232 -2.02 -12.39 1.60
CA ALA A 232 -0.81 -11.67 1.97
C ALA A 232 0.38 -12.63 2.21
N THR A 233 0.13 -13.80 2.81
CA THR A 233 1.16 -14.85 2.99
C THR A 233 1.66 -15.36 1.65
N VAL A 234 0.76 -15.65 0.71
CA VAL A 234 1.12 -16.14 -0.63
C VAL A 234 2.00 -15.12 -1.35
N LEU A 235 1.64 -13.83 -1.32
CA LEU A 235 2.47 -12.77 -1.92
C LEU A 235 3.83 -12.62 -1.24
N MET A 236 3.89 -12.75 0.09
CA MET A 236 5.15 -12.71 0.84
C MET A 236 6.05 -13.89 0.47
N LEU A 237 5.51 -15.12 0.43
CA LEU A 237 6.27 -16.30 0.04
C LEU A 237 6.75 -16.21 -1.41
N TRP A 238 5.91 -15.69 -2.31
CA TRP A 238 6.29 -15.41 -3.69
C TRP A 238 7.45 -14.41 -3.76
N ALA A 239 7.38 -13.30 -3.02
CA ALA A 239 8.45 -12.30 -2.98
C ALA A 239 9.76 -12.86 -2.41
N ILE A 240 9.69 -13.73 -1.39
CA ILE A 240 10.86 -14.41 -0.83
C ILE A 240 11.47 -15.36 -1.86
N TYR A 241 10.63 -16.14 -2.55
CA TYR A 241 11.05 -17.05 -3.62
C TYR A 241 11.77 -16.30 -4.75
N GLU A 242 11.18 -15.21 -5.25
CA GLU A 242 11.81 -14.35 -6.28
C GLU A 242 13.11 -13.70 -5.78
N SER A 243 13.17 -13.34 -4.49
CA SER A 243 14.36 -12.75 -3.88
C SER A 243 15.51 -13.75 -3.74
N ALA A 244 15.22 -15.05 -3.65
CA ALA A 244 16.23 -16.10 -3.59
C ALA A 244 16.98 -16.29 -4.94
N GLY A 245 16.39 -15.82 -6.04
CA GLY A 245 16.98 -15.87 -7.38
C GLY A 245 16.91 -17.26 -8.01
N ASP A 246 16.78 -17.31 -9.34
CA ASP A 246 17.18 -18.52 -10.07
C ASP A 246 18.72 -18.46 -10.22
N GLY A 247 19.42 -19.57 -9.98
CA GLY A 247 20.89 -19.60 -10.09
C GLY A 247 21.42 -19.41 -11.52
N SER A 248 20.59 -18.90 -12.44
CA SER A 248 20.84 -18.82 -13.88
C SER A 248 21.63 -17.58 -14.28
N CYS A 249 21.70 -16.54 -13.44
CA CYS A 249 22.44 -15.32 -13.75
C CYS A 249 23.79 -15.23 -13.04
N ALA A 250 24.80 -14.75 -13.76
CA ALA A 250 26.15 -14.57 -13.26
C ALA A 250 26.26 -13.53 -12.13
N CYS A 251 25.41 -12.50 -12.08
CA CYS A 251 25.37 -11.51 -10.98
C CYS A 251 23.99 -10.82 -10.86
N ILE A 252 23.71 -10.19 -9.71
CA ILE A 252 22.48 -9.40 -9.46
C ILE A 252 22.81 -7.89 -9.47
N ILE A 253 22.01 -7.11 -10.20
CA ILE A 253 22.12 -5.64 -10.26
C ILE A 253 21.69 -5.00 -8.92
N VAL A 254 22.39 -3.94 -8.48
CA VAL A 254 22.20 -3.32 -7.15
C VAL A 254 20.79 -2.74 -6.98
N SER A 255 20.25 -2.02 -7.97
CA SER A 255 18.88 -1.49 -7.94
C SER A 255 17.82 -2.58 -7.81
N SER A 256 17.97 -3.69 -8.56
CA SER A 256 17.08 -4.85 -8.46
C SER A 256 17.12 -5.46 -7.06
N LEU A 257 18.31 -5.64 -6.49
CA LEU A 257 18.49 -6.14 -5.14
C LEU A 257 17.85 -5.18 -4.11
N ALA A 258 18.08 -3.87 -4.23
CA ALA A 258 17.51 -2.86 -3.35
C ALA A 258 15.97 -2.88 -3.38
N GLN A 259 15.38 -2.97 -4.57
CA GLN A 259 13.94 -3.07 -4.76
C GLN A 259 13.36 -4.36 -4.16
N ARG A 260 14.01 -5.51 -4.37
CA ARG A 260 13.62 -6.80 -3.77
C ARG A 260 13.63 -6.73 -2.24
N ILE A 261 14.71 -6.21 -1.66
CA ILE A 261 14.84 -6.03 -0.20
C ILE A 261 13.75 -5.09 0.32
N PHE A 262 13.53 -3.96 -0.35
CA PHE A 262 12.51 -2.98 0.03
C PHE A 262 11.10 -3.61 0.07
N TYR A 263 10.67 -4.27 -1.00
CA TYR A 263 9.33 -4.87 -1.07
C TYR A 263 9.18 -6.11 -0.22
N CYS A 264 10.22 -6.94 -0.09
CA CYS A 264 10.22 -8.06 0.84
C CYS A 264 10.06 -7.55 2.28
N GLY A 265 10.82 -6.53 2.68
CA GLY A 265 10.70 -5.89 4.00
C GLY A 265 9.31 -5.29 4.24
N LEU A 266 8.74 -4.63 3.22
CA LEU A 266 7.38 -4.08 3.28
C LEU A 266 6.32 -5.18 3.45
N LEU A 267 6.43 -6.28 2.72
CA LEU A 267 5.51 -7.43 2.81
C LEU A 267 5.60 -8.16 4.15
N VAL A 268 6.80 -8.41 4.65
CA VAL A 268 7.00 -9.02 5.97
C VAL A 268 6.42 -8.12 7.06
N SER A 269 6.64 -6.80 6.96
CA SER A 269 6.08 -5.82 7.90
C SER A 269 4.55 -5.77 7.82
N LEU A 270 3.98 -5.73 6.61
CA LEU A 270 2.54 -5.78 6.36
C LEU A 270 1.93 -7.02 7.03
N MET A 271 2.50 -8.19 6.74
CA MET A 271 2.03 -9.47 7.23
C MET A 271 2.13 -9.55 8.77
N GLY A 272 3.27 -9.16 9.34
CA GLY A 272 3.50 -9.18 10.78
C GLY A 272 2.55 -8.26 11.53
N ILE A 273 2.41 -7.01 11.08
CA ILE A 273 1.58 -6.01 11.76
C ILE A 273 0.09 -6.35 11.60
N HIS A 274 -0.38 -6.67 10.39
CA HIS A 274 -1.80 -6.99 10.17
C HIS A 274 -2.18 -8.26 10.94
N THR A 275 -1.41 -9.35 10.80
CA THR A 275 -1.71 -10.61 11.48
C THR A 275 -1.74 -10.43 12.99
N PHE A 276 -0.79 -9.68 13.56
CA PHE A 276 -0.77 -9.40 14.99
C PHE A 276 -2.06 -8.72 15.47
N TYR A 277 -2.49 -7.64 14.81
CA TYR A 277 -3.69 -6.91 15.23
C TYR A 277 -5.00 -7.64 14.92
N ILE A 278 -5.05 -8.41 13.83
CA ILE A 278 -6.19 -9.26 13.47
C ILE A 278 -6.38 -10.37 14.52
N VAL A 279 -5.31 -11.09 14.87
CA VAL A 279 -5.36 -12.17 15.88
C VAL A 279 -5.69 -11.63 17.27
N LYS A 280 -5.22 -10.43 17.62
CA LYS A 280 -5.59 -9.75 18.87
C LYS A 280 -7.01 -9.19 18.88
N GLY A 281 -7.76 -9.30 17.79
CA GLY A 281 -9.12 -8.77 17.69
C GLY A 281 -9.19 -7.25 17.69
N LYS A 282 -8.08 -6.56 17.39
CA LYS A 282 -7.97 -5.08 17.35
C LYS A 282 -8.30 -4.50 15.97
N SER A 283 -9.13 -5.19 15.17
CA SER A 283 -9.62 -4.72 13.88
C SER A 283 -10.91 -3.88 13.98
N THR A 284 -11.22 -3.38 15.18
CA THR A 284 -12.36 -2.50 15.45
C THR A 284 -12.09 -1.04 15.13
N THR A 285 -10.90 -0.67 14.68
CA THR A 285 -10.57 0.70 14.24
C THR A 285 -10.10 0.70 12.79
N THR A 286 -10.53 1.68 11.98
CA THR A 286 -10.09 1.87 10.60
C THR A 286 -8.67 2.38 10.48
N ILE A 287 -8.09 2.81 11.60
CA ILE A 287 -6.72 3.29 11.72
C ILE A 287 -5.90 2.17 12.35
N ILE A 288 -4.70 1.95 11.83
CA ILE A 288 -3.84 0.91 12.40
C ILE A 288 -3.52 1.25 13.86
N PRO A 289 -3.71 0.34 14.83
CA PRO A 289 -3.66 0.73 16.25
C PRO A 289 -2.32 1.32 16.71
N CYS A 290 -1.22 1.05 16.00
CA CYS A 290 0.10 1.64 16.27
C CYS A 290 0.37 2.96 15.55
N ALA A 291 -0.60 3.56 14.83
CA ALA A 291 -0.37 4.79 14.07
C ALA A 291 0.15 5.95 14.93
N GLY A 292 -0.29 6.01 16.19
CA GLY A 292 0.15 7.01 17.16
C GLY A 292 1.52 6.72 17.78
N ASP A 293 2.04 5.50 17.67
CA ASP A 293 3.25 5.08 18.36
C ASP A 293 4.52 5.62 17.69
N THR A 294 5.50 6.02 18.51
CA THR A 294 6.79 6.54 18.03
C THR A 294 7.54 5.52 17.16
N TRP A 295 7.49 4.22 17.49
CA TRP A 295 8.18 3.19 16.72
C TRP A 295 7.62 3.06 15.29
N TYR A 296 6.30 3.22 15.13
CA TYR A 296 5.65 3.10 13.82
C TYR A 296 5.90 4.34 12.96
N LYS A 297 5.99 5.52 13.58
CA LYS A 297 6.43 6.75 12.93
C LYS A 297 7.88 6.62 12.42
N LEU A 298 8.79 6.14 13.27
CA LEU A 298 10.18 5.88 12.88
C LEU A 298 10.26 4.86 11.76
N PHE A 299 9.52 3.75 11.86
CA PHE A 299 9.42 2.75 10.81
C PHE A 299 8.94 3.36 9.48
N THR A 300 7.94 4.23 9.52
CA THR A 300 7.44 4.93 8.32
C THR A 300 8.51 5.83 7.71
N CYS A 301 9.28 6.58 8.52
CA CYS A 301 10.43 7.35 8.02
C CYS A 301 11.47 6.45 7.34
N VAL A 302 11.79 5.31 7.94
CA VAL A 302 12.74 4.34 7.36
C VAL A 302 12.24 3.80 6.02
N VAL A 303 10.96 3.45 5.91
CA VAL A 303 10.35 3.00 4.64
C VAL A 303 10.43 4.10 3.57
N ILE A 304 10.13 5.35 3.92
CA ILE A 304 10.22 6.49 2.97
C ILE A 304 11.66 6.69 2.50
N LEU A 305 12.63 6.71 3.43
CA LEU A 305 14.04 6.88 3.09
C LEU A 305 14.58 5.72 2.24
N ALA A 306 14.18 4.48 2.55
CA ALA A 306 14.55 3.31 1.75
C ALA A 306 13.96 3.36 0.33
N ALA A 307 12.73 3.83 0.17
CA ALA A 307 12.12 4.04 -1.15
C ALA A 307 12.89 5.11 -1.95
N ILE A 308 13.20 6.26 -1.34
CA ILE A 308 13.98 7.33 -1.99
C ILE A 308 15.36 6.82 -2.40
N ALA A 309 16.06 6.12 -1.51
CA ALA A 309 17.38 5.55 -1.81
C ALA A 309 17.31 4.55 -2.97
N SER A 310 16.29 3.70 -3.01
CA SER A 310 16.11 2.72 -4.08
C SER A 310 15.79 3.39 -5.43
N ILE A 311 14.98 4.45 -5.44
CA ILE A 311 14.69 5.24 -6.64
C ILE A 311 15.98 5.91 -7.15
N ILE A 312 16.79 6.49 -6.25
CA ILE A 312 18.07 7.10 -6.63
C ILE A 312 19.00 6.05 -7.24
N LEU A 313 19.15 4.88 -6.60
CA LEU A 313 19.98 3.79 -7.12
C LEU A 313 19.51 3.32 -8.50
N SER A 314 18.20 3.07 -8.66
CA SER A 314 17.61 2.69 -9.94
C SER A 314 17.78 3.77 -11.01
N SER A 315 17.71 5.05 -10.62
CA SER A 315 17.97 6.18 -11.54
C SER A 315 19.43 6.22 -12.00
N LEU A 316 20.40 5.95 -11.12
CA LEU A 316 21.83 5.96 -11.47
C LEU A 316 22.20 4.84 -12.46
N GLU A 317 21.56 3.67 -12.32
CA GLU A 317 21.79 2.48 -13.13
C GLU A 317 20.95 2.42 -14.42
N MET A 318 20.10 3.42 -14.68
CA MET A 318 19.23 3.42 -15.84
C MET A 318 19.99 3.74 -17.14
N MET A 319 19.72 2.98 -18.20
CA MET A 319 20.21 3.22 -19.57
C MET A 319 19.06 3.11 -20.56
N ILE A 320 19.07 3.95 -21.60
CA ILE A 320 18.24 3.74 -22.80
C ILE A 320 19.01 2.84 -23.75
N THR A 321 18.41 1.72 -24.12
CA THR A 321 18.88 0.87 -25.21
C THR A 321 18.11 1.22 -26.49
N GLU A 322 18.81 1.31 -27.61
CA GLU A 322 18.23 1.58 -28.94
C GLU A 322 17.48 0.37 -29.48
N CYS A 323 16.40 -0.06 -28.81
CA CYS A 323 15.51 -1.08 -29.34
C CYS A 323 14.53 -0.43 -30.32
N GLY A 324 15.00 -0.15 -31.53
CA GLY A 324 14.19 0.43 -32.61
C GLY A 324 13.11 -0.51 -33.12
N ARG A 325 11.87 -0.35 -32.63
CA ARG A 325 10.61 -0.32 -33.41
C ARG A 325 9.39 -0.18 -32.50
N ASP A 326 8.69 0.93 -32.71
CA ASP A 326 7.30 1.27 -32.41
C ASP A 326 6.75 1.14 -30.97
N PHE A 327 6.59 2.33 -30.37
CA PHE A 327 5.72 2.72 -29.24
C PHE A 327 5.92 2.05 -27.87
N SER A 328 6.54 2.85 -26.98
CA SER A 328 6.25 2.93 -25.54
C SER A 328 6.39 1.66 -24.70
N LEU A 329 7.63 1.30 -24.39
CA LEU A 329 8.05 0.81 -23.08
C LEU A 329 9.57 0.83 -23.07
N TYR A 330 10.15 1.78 -22.32
CA TYR A 330 11.58 1.86 -22.07
C TYR A 330 12.02 0.63 -21.29
N THR A 331 12.20 -0.49 -21.97
CA THR A 331 12.54 -1.76 -21.35
C THR A 331 14.05 -1.92 -21.42
N THR A 332 14.67 -1.93 -20.24
CA THR A 332 16.07 -2.27 -19.96
C THR A 332 16.40 -3.76 -20.25
N CYS A 333 15.78 -4.36 -21.26
CA CYS A 333 15.94 -5.79 -21.60
C CYS A 333 17.37 -6.14 -22.03
N ALA A 334 18.14 -5.20 -22.59
CA ALA A 334 19.38 -5.57 -23.28
C ALA A 334 20.53 -6.01 -22.36
N ILE A 335 20.62 -5.54 -21.10
CA ILE A 335 21.81 -5.85 -20.27
C ILE A 335 21.83 -7.33 -19.83
N LYS A 336 20.65 -7.93 -19.54
CA LYS A 336 20.58 -9.33 -19.11
C LYS A 336 20.93 -10.28 -20.26
N GLU A 337 20.46 -9.98 -21.47
CA GLU A 337 20.74 -10.82 -22.65
C GLU A 337 22.17 -10.62 -23.16
N GLU A 338 22.67 -9.39 -23.23
CA GLU A 338 24.00 -9.12 -23.81
C GLU A 338 25.13 -9.69 -22.94
N TRP A 339 25.00 -9.67 -21.61
CA TRP A 339 25.97 -10.31 -20.71
C TRP A 339 25.88 -11.84 -20.70
N CYS A 340 24.67 -12.43 -20.70
CA CYS A 340 24.53 -13.89 -20.78
C CYS A 340 24.99 -14.44 -22.15
N TYR A 341 24.79 -13.66 -23.21
CA TYR A 341 25.22 -14.04 -24.55
C TYR A 341 26.74 -13.88 -24.73
N GLN A 342 27.34 -12.81 -24.22
CA GLN A 342 28.80 -12.64 -24.27
C GLN A 342 29.57 -13.64 -23.40
N GLN A 343 28.99 -14.14 -22.30
CA GLN A 343 29.62 -15.19 -21.48
C GLN A 343 29.41 -16.61 -22.00
N SER A 344 28.38 -16.87 -22.83
CA SER A 344 28.18 -18.19 -23.46
C SER A 344 28.92 -18.34 -24.79
N ALA A 345 29.43 -17.23 -25.34
CA ALA A 345 30.17 -17.19 -26.61
C ALA A 345 31.71 -17.16 -26.45
N GLY A 346 32.26 -17.29 -25.23
CA GLY A 346 33.69 -17.37 -24.93
C GLY A 346 34.06 -18.63 -24.18
#